data_AF-A0A1H1JYU4-F1
#
_entry.id   AF-A0A1H1JYU4-F1
#
_cell.length_a   1.000
_cell.length_b   1.000
_cell.length_c   1.000
_cell.angle_alpha   90.00
_cell.angle_beta   90.00
_cell.angle_gamma   90.00
#
_symmetry.space_group_name_H-M   'P 1'
#
loop_
_entity.id
_entity.type
_entity.pdbx_description
1 polymer ?
#
loop_
_entity_poly.entity_id
_entity_poly.type
_entity_poly.pdbx_seq_one_letter_code
_entity_poly.pdbx_strand_id
1 'polypeptide(L)'
;MDHGASIAIDRLLADRERLRSFFLTLRKDVFRMARRRFPWVRDADVEESVQECFVAVLERRGSYSAPSAVLDDLERFAAHLSAYLRAAAINKIIDRIGRPGPGDPEPIVVEDGEDASDVLDRLMREAGHSTPTPEDNLMHATRMRVLSDCMRKLTVLARQTFELALRGYGDVEIQAHTGAGSAVAVRRRISETKGVLTRCAQSSLGGAA
;
A
#
# COMPACT_ATOMS: atom_id res chain seq x y z
N MET A 1 -25.63 -3.68 -13.05
CA MET A 1 -25.92 -3.65 -11.60
C MET A 1 -27.41 -3.82 -11.37
N ASP A 2 -27.82 -4.55 -10.34
CA ASP A 2 -29.25 -4.68 -10.00
C ASP A 2 -29.78 -3.48 -9.18
N HIS A 3 -31.11 -3.34 -9.12
CA HIS A 3 -31.77 -2.21 -8.45
C HIS A 3 -31.55 -2.24 -6.92
N GLY A 4 -31.51 -3.43 -6.30
CA GLY A 4 -31.31 -3.58 -4.86
C GLY A 4 -29.90 -3.16 -4.43
N ALA A 5 -28.88 -3.51 -5.22
CA ALA A 5 -27.50 -3.09 -5.02
C ALA A 5 -27.36 -1.58 -5.13
N SER A 6 -28.08 -0.94 -6.06
CA SER A 6 -28.08 0.52 -6.20
C SER A 6 -28.61 1.20 -4.92
N ILE A 7 -29.71 0.69 -4.36
CA ILE A 7 -30.29 1.21 -3.10
C ILE A 7 -29.33 1.01 -1.92
N ALA A 8 -28.69 -0.16 -1.82
CA ALA A 8 -27.73 -0.44 -0.74
C ALA A 8 -26.49 0.45 -0.84
N ILE A 9 -26.00 0.74 -2.04
CA ILE A 9 -24.92 1.71 -2.28
C ILE A 9 -25.36 3.12 -1.86
N ASP A 10 -26.57 3.55 -2.24
CA ASP A 10 -27.09 4.88 -1.86
C ASP A 10 -27.20 5.02 -0.33
N ARG A 11 -27.59 3.96 0.40
CA ARG A 11 -27.57 3.93 1.87
C ARG A 11 -26.17 4.06 2.46
N LEU A 12 -25.17 3.39 1.86
CA LEU A 12 -23.77 3.53 2.28
C LEU A 12 -23.24 4.95 2.01
N LEU A 13 -23.63 5.57 0.89
CA LEU A 13 -23.26 6.94 0.54
C LEU A 13 -23.86 8.00 1.49
N ALA A 14 -25.05 7.74 2.03
CA ALA A 14 -25.71 8.63 2.99
C ALA A 14 -24.91 8.74 4.31
N ASP A 15 -24.17 7.70 4.69
CA ASP A 15 -23.31 7.68 5.89
C ASP A 15 -21.84 7.88 5.51
N ARG A 16 -21.42 9.15 5.47
CA ARG A 16 -20.07 9.55 5.08
C ARG A 16 -18.97 8.97 5.97
N GLU A 17 -19.21 8.83 7.27
CA GLU A 17 -18.21 8.30 8.20
C GLU A 17 -18.00 6.80 7.97
N ARG A 18 -19.10 6.06 7.81
CA ARG A 18 -19.06 4.63 7.51
C ARG A 18 -18.45 4.36 6.15
N LEU A 19 -18.79 5.16 5.13
CA LEU A 19 -18.17 5.09 3.81
C LEU A 19 -16.66 5.31 3.88
N ARG A 20 -16.20 6.31 4.63
CA ARG A 20 -14.76 6.58 4.81
C ARG A 20 -14.05 5.40 5.49
N SER A 21 -14.63 4.88 6.57
CA SER A 21 -14.08 3.73 7.29
C SER A 21 -14.01 2.48 6.40
N PHE A 22 -15.07 2.24 5.63
CA PHE A 22 -15.14 1.17 4.64
C PHE A 22 -14.02 1.30 3.59
N PHE A 23 -13.88 2.47 2.97
CA PHE A 23 -12.88 2.71 1.93
C PHE A 23 -11.45 2.56 2.47
N LEU A 24 -11.15 3.09 3.66
CA LEU A 24 -9.82 2.96 4.27
C LEU A 24 -9.47 1.49 4.56
N THR A 25 -10.44 0.70 5.00
CA THR A 25 -10.26 -0.74 5.25
C THR A 25 -10.02 -1.49 3.95
N LEU A 26 -10.85 -1.24 2.93
CA LEU A 26 -10.69 -1.80 1.59
C LEU A 26 -9.30 -1.50 1.01
N ARG A 27 -8.90 -0.22 1.04
CA ARG A 27 -7.60 0.25 0.56
C ARG A 27 -6.46 -0.52 1.23
N LYS A 28 -6.46 -0.58 2.57
CA LYS A 28 -5.43 -1.30 3.33
C LYS A 28 -5.33 -2.77 2.92
N ASP A 29 -6.48 -3.43 2.73
CA ASP A 29 -6.51 -4.85 2.37
C ASP A 29 -5.98 -5.09 0.95
N VAL A 30 -6.36 -4.25 -0.03
CA VAL A 30 -5.85 -4.37 -1.40
C VAL A 30 -4.34 -4.13 -1.44
N PHE A 31 -3.82 -3.11 -0.75
CA PHE A 31 -2.38 -2.88 -0.66
C PHE A 31 -1.65 -4.09 -0.05
N ARG A 32 -2.20 -4.70 1.02
CA ARG A 32 -1.63 -5.90 1.61
C ARG A 32 -1.60 -7.07 0.61
N MET A 33 -2.69 -7.28 -0.13
CA MET A 33 -2.79 -8.34 -1.14
C MET A 33 -1.83 -8.10 -2.31
N ALA A 34 -1.79 -6.88 -2.84
CA ALA A 34 -0.92 -6.47 -3.92
C ALA A 34 0.55 -6.65 -3.55
N ARG A 35 0.98 -6.23 -2.34
CA ARG A 35 2.37 -6.39 -1.90
C ARG A 35 2.79 -7.84 -1.73
N ARG A 36 1.87 -8.73 -1.35
CA ARG A 36 2.15 -10.18 -1.27
C ARG A 36 2.29 -10.83 -2.65
N ARG A 37 1.51 -10.38 -3.64
CA ARG A 37 1.41 -11.03 -4.95
C ARG A 37 2.28 -10.39 -6.03
N PHE A 38 2.48 -9.08 -5.95
CA PHE A 38 3.22 -8.24 -6.89
C PHE A 38 4.12 -7.25 -6.11
N PRO A 39 5.21 -7.72 -5.48
CA PRO A 39 6.07 -6.86 -4.64
C PRO A 39 6.62 -5.62 -5.35
N TRP A 40 6.80 -5.71 -6.66
CA TRP A 40 7.36 -4.67 -7.54
C TRP A 40 6.34 -3.65 -8.08
N VAL A 41 5.04 -3.85 -7.87
CA VAL A 41 4.02 -2.89 -8.34
C VAL A 41 4.17 -1.55 -7.61
N ARG A 42 3.98 -0.43 -8.32
CA ARG A 42 4.05 0.90 -7.71
C ARG A 42 2.81 1.14 -6.85
N ASP A 43 2.98 1.85 -5.73
CA ASP A 43 1.85 2.21 -4.86
C ASP A 43 0.78 3.02 -5.60
N ALA A 44 1.20 3.85 -6.57
CA ALA A 44 0.29 4.63 -7.40
C ALA A 44 -0.65 3.74 -8.23
N ASP A 45 -0.13 2.68 -8.87
CA ASP A 45 -0.95 1.79 -9.70
C ASP A 45 -1.98 1.02 -8.85
N VAL A 46 -1.59 0.64 -7.63
CA VAL A 46 -2.49 -0.01 -6.66
C VAL A 46 -3.57 0.96 -6.19
N GLU A 47 -3.20 2.18 -5.84
CA GLU A 47 -4.13 3.23 -5.42
C GLU A 47 -5.15 3.55 -6.52
N GLU A 48 -4.67 3.77 -7.74
CA GLU A 48 -5.51 4.09 -8.89
C GLU A 48 -6.47 2.94 -9.19
N SER A 49 -6.00 1.69 -9.15
CA SER A 49 -6.85 0.51 -9.35
C SER A 49 -7.97 0.41 -8.31
N VAL A 50 -7.68 0.70 -7.03
CA VAL A 50 -8.69 0.72 -5.97
C VAL A 50 -9.72 1.83 -6.22
N GLN A 51 -9.24 3.04 -6.53
CA GLN A 51 -10.10 4.21 -6.76
C GLN A 51 -11.01 4.02 -7.97
N GLU A 52 -10.47 3.54 -9.09
CA GLU A 52 -11.25 3.26 -10.30
C GLU A 52 -12.34 2.23 -10.05
N CYS A 53 -12.03 1.13 -9.37
CA CYS A 53 -13.02 0.12 -9.04
C CYS A 53 -14.11 0.66 -8.11
N PHE A 54 -13.71 1.47 -7.13
CA PHE A 54 -14.65 2.08 -6.19
C PHE A 54 -15.58 3.07 -6.90
N VAL A 55 -15.03 3.98 -7.71
CA VAL A 55 -15.79 4.94 -8.52
C VAL A 55 -16.70 4.22 -9.51
N ALA A 56 -16.25 3.17 -10.18
CA ALA A 56 -17.07 2.40 -11.11
C ALA A 56 -18.31 1.78 -10.44
N VAL A 57 -18.20 1.37 -9.17
CA VAL A 57 -19.36 0.92 -8.38
C VAL A 57 -20.29 2.10 -8.06
N LEU A 58 -19.74 3.23 -7.62
CA LEU A 58 -20.56 4.42 -7.31
C LEU A 58 -21.31 4.97 -8.53
N GLU A 59 -20.65 4.96 -9.69
CA GLU A 59 -21.24 5.36 -10.98
C GLU A 59 -22.13 4.29 -11.62
N ARG A 60 -22.30 3.14 -10.95
CA ARG A 60 -23.11 2.00 -11.43
C ARG A 60 -22.64 1.43 -12.77
N ARG A 61 -21.38 1.66 -13.14
CA ARG A 61 -20.75 1.19 -14.38
C ARG A 61 -20.29 -0.27 -14.31
N GLY A 62 -20.53 -0.95 -13.19
CA GLY A 62 -20.14 -2.34 -12.94
C GLY A 62 -21.28 -3.38 -12.98
N SER A 63 -20.87 -4.65 -12.92
CA SER A 63 -21.73 -5.84 -12.88
C SER A 63 -22.00 -6.35 -11.46
N TYR A 64 -21.71 -5.55 -10.42
CA TYR A 64 -21.98 -5.95 -9.04
C TYR A 64 -23.45 -6.32 -8.84
N SER A 65 -23.66 -7.48 -8.23
CA SER A 65 -24.96 -8.02 -7.82
C SER A 65 -24.74 -8.88 -6.57
N ALA A 66 -25.75 -8.91 -5.71
CA ALA A 66 -25.73 -9.73 -4.50
C ALA A 66 -27.15 -10.23 -4.18
N PRO A 67 -27.31 -11.37 -3.49
CA PRO A 67 -28.61 -11.83 -3.02
C PRO A 67 -29.29 -10.80 -2.13
N SER A 68 -30.63 -10.69 -2.18
CA SER A 68 -31.41 -9.75 -1.35
C SER A 68 -31.09 -9.84 0.14
N ALA A 69 -30.94 -11.07 0.66
CA ALA A 69 -30.55 -11.32 2.05
C ALA A 69 -29.18 -10.73 2.47
N VAL A 70 -28.32 -10.40 1.50
CA VAL A 70 -27.03 -9.70 1.72
C VAL A 70 -27.22 -8.19 1.63
N LEU A 71 -28.12 -7.71 0.77
CA LEU A 71 -28.38 -6.28 0.54
C LEU A 71 -29.14 -5.62 1.70
N ASP A 72 -29.97 -6.38 2.41
CA ASP A 72 -30.77 -5.87 3.52
C ASP A 72 -29.98 -5.72 4.83
N ASP A 73 -28.86 -6.44 4.97
CA ASP A 73 -27.94 -6.36 6.10
C ASP A 73 -26.71 -5.55 5.72
N LEU A 74 -26.54 -4.39 6.35
CA LEU A 74 -25.49 -3.44 6.01
C LEU A 74 -24.06 -3.96 6.28
N GLU A 75 -23.86 -4.85 7.26
CA GLU A 75 -22.55 -5.44 7.52
C GLU A 75 -22.22 -6.52 6.49
N ARG A 76 -23.18 -7.39 6.19
CA ARG A 76 -23.02 -8.42 5.15
C ARG A 76 -22.82 -7.80 3.78
N PHE A 77 -23.58 -6.75 3.47
CA PHE A 77 -23.43 -5.95 2.26
C PHE A 77 -22.01 -5.39 2.15
N ALA A 78 -21.52 -4.71 3.18
CA ALA A 78 -20.17 -4.15 3.18
C ALA A 78 -19.10 -5.24 2.99
N ALA A 79 -19.21 -6.37 3.68
CA ALA A 79 -18.27 -7.49 3.52
C ALA A 79 -18.27 -8.03 2.08
N HIS A 80 -19.45 -8.22 1.50
CA HIS A 80 -19.62 -8.73 0.13
C HIS A 80 -19.08 -7.73 -0.92
N LEU A 81 -19.41 -6.45 -0.76
CA LEU A 81 -18.92 -5.38 -1.62
C LEU A 81 -17.39 -5.25 -1.54
N SER A 82 -16.82 -5.36 -0.34
CA SER A 82 -15.36 -5.36 -0.14
C SER A 82 -14.69 -6.55 -0.83
N ALA A 83 -15.27 -7.75 -0.76
CA ALA A 83 -14.75 -8.91 -1.49
C ALA A 83 -14.75 -8.69 -3.01
N TYR A 84 -15.86 -8.17 -3.55
CA TYR A 84 -15.97 -7.84 -4.97
C TYR A 84 -14.92 -6.81 -5.41
N LEU A 85 -14.82 -5.68 -4.68
CA LEU A 85 -13.89 -4.60 -4.99
C LEU A 85 -12.42 -5.04 -4.88
N ARG A 86 -12.09 -5.91 -3.91
CA ARG A 86 -10.74 -6.50 -3.81
C ARG A 86 -10.40 -7.34 -5.04
N ALA A 87 -11.31 -8.21 -5.47
CA ALA A 87 -11.10 -9.03 -6.67
C ALA A 87 -10.98 -8.15 -7.93
N ALA A 88 -11.86 -7.16 -8.08
CA ALA A 88 -11.83 -6.23 -9.21
C ALA A 88 -10.53 -5.42 -9.26
N ALA A 89 -10.07 -4.89 -8.12
CA ALA A 89 -8.83 -4.12 -8.05
C ALA A 89 -7.60 -4.96 -8.37
N ILE A 90 -7.54 -6.22 -7.90
CA ILE A 90 -6.45 -7.15 -8.25
C ILE A 90 -6.44 -7.47 -9.74
N ASN A 91 -7.60 -7.71 -10.34
CA ASN A 91 -7.69 -7.94 -11.79
C ASN A 91 -7.25 -6.70 -12.59
N LYS A 92 -7.64 -5.50 -12.16
CA LYS A 92 -7.15 -4.24 -12.75
C LYS A 92 -5.63 -4.09 -12.64
N ILE A 93 -5.04 -4.45 -11.51
CA ILE A 93 -3.58 -4.46 -11.34
C ILE A 93 -2.94 -5.45 -12.32
N ILE A 94 -3.49 -6.66 -12.46
CA ILE A 94 -3.02 -7.66 -13.43
C ILE A 94 -3.12 -7.13 -14.86
N ASP A 95 -4.26 -6.53 -15.22
CA ASP A 95 -4.48 -5.95 -16.55
C ASP A 95 -3.49 -4.82 -16.84
N ARG A 96 -3.17 -3.99 -15.85
CA ARG A 96 -2.18 -2.90 -15.96
C ARG A 96 -0.75 -3.42 -16.06
N ILE A 97 -0.43 -4.54 -15.41
CA ILE A 97 0.87 -5.20 -15.56
C ILE A 97 0.97 -5.90 -16.93
N GLY A 98 -0.14 -6.44 -17.43
CA GLY A 98 -0.19 -7.22 -18.67
C GLY A 98 -0.42 -6.39 -19.94
N ARG A 99 -0.84 -5.13 -19.83
CA ARG A 99 -1.01 -4.23 -20.97
C ARG A 99 0.16 -3.26 -21.05
N PRO A 100 0.91 -3.23 -22.16
CA PRO A 100 1.79 -2.08 -22.42
C PRO A 100 0.90 -0.83 -22.46
N GLY A 101 1.30 0.19 -21.71
CA GLY A 101 0.56 1.45 -21.61
C GLY A 101 0.49 2.16 -22.96
N PRO A 102 -0.55 2.99 -23.21
CA PRO A 102 -0.57 3.84 -24.39
C PRO A 102 0.54 4.90 -24.25
N GLY A 103 1.69 4.63 -24.86
CA GLY A 103 2.93 5.39 -24.70
C GLY A 103 4.16 4.54 -24.41
N ASP A 104 4.03 3.23 -24.23
CA ASP A 104 5.20 2.35 -24.17
C ASP A 104 5.84 2.26 -25.57
N PRO A 105 7.15 2.52 -25.70
CA PRO A 105 7.87 2.31 -26.94
C PRO A 105 7.74 0.84 -27.37
N GLU A 106 7.81 0.59 -28.67
CA GLU A 106 7.76 -0.75 -29.28
C GLU A 106 8.49 -1.80 -28.43
N PRO A 107 8.00 -3.05 -28.38
CA PRO A 107 8.71 -4.14 -27.70
C PRO A 107 10.16 -4.15 -28.17
N ILE A 108 11.08 -3.83 -27.26
CA ILE A 108 12.49 -3.71 -27.57
C ILE A 108 13.00 -5.12 -27.86
N VAL A 109 13.19 -5.39 -29.15
CA VAL A 109 13.93 -6.54 -29.62
C VAL A 109 15.38 -6.27 -29.25
N VAL A 110 15.89 -7.00 -28.25
CA VAL A 110 17.34 -7.06 -28.03
C VAL A 110 17.90 -7.82 -29.23
N GLU A 111 18.46 -7.08 -30.19
CA GLU A 111 19.18 -7.71 -31.30
C GLU A 111 20.37 -8.49 -30.72
N ASP A 112 20.61 -9.70 -31.25
CA ASP A 112 21.72 -10.56 -30.84
C ASP A 112 23.05 -9.79 -30.98
N GLY A 113 23.57 -9.27 -29.87
CA GLY A 113 24.83 -8.53 -29.83
C GLY A 113 24.87 -7.32 -28.89
N GLU A 114 23.72 -6.79 -28.44
CA GLU A 114 23.71 -5.77 -27.37
C GLU A 114 23.81 -6.43 -26.00
N ASP A 115 24.74 -5.97 -25.16
CA ASP A 115 24.87 -6.48 -23.79
C ASP A 115 23.64 -6.03 -22.99
N ALA A 116 22.85 -6.98 -22.48
CA ALA A 116 21.54 -6.72 -21.89
C ALA A 116 21.59 -5.72 -20.72
N SER A 117 22.76 -5.56 -20.09
CA SER A 117 23.02 -4.57 -19.04
C SER A 117 22.97 -3.13 -19.55
N ASP A 118 23.49 -2.86 -20.75
CA ASP A 118 23.59 -1.50 -21.29
C ASP A 118 22.22 -1.00 -21.79
N VAL A 119 21.42 -1.92 -22.33
CA VAL A 119 20.03 -1.65 -22.74
C VAL A 119 19.16 -1.36 -21.52
N LEU A 120 19.30 -2.16 -20.45
CA LEU A 120 18.58 -1.96 -19.19
C LEU A 120 18.95 -0.62 -18.53
N ASP A 121 20.25 -0.28 -18.48
CA ASP A 121 20.73 0.97 -17.89
C ASP A 121 20.27 2.20 -18.67
N ARG A 122 20.20 2.10 -20.01
CA ARG A 122 19.62 3.16 -20.87
C ARG A 122 18.13 3.35 -20.57
N LEU A 123 17.36 2.26 -20.49
CA LEU A 123 15.92 2.30 -20.24
C LEU A 123 15.57 2.78 -18.83
N MET A 124 16.35 2.40 -17.83
CA MET A 124 16.19 2.91 -16.47
C MET A 124 16.43 4.42 -16.40
N ARG A 125 17.44 4.92 -17.13
CA ARG A 125 17.75 6.34 -17.21
C ARG A 125 16.64 7.14 -17.90
N GLU A 126 16.05 6.61 -18.97
CA GLU A 126 14.92 7.21 -19.69
C GLU A 126 13.62 7.21 -18.87
N ALA A 127 13.40 6.19 -18.03
CA ALA A 127 12.26 6.10 -17.12
C ALA A 127 12.39 6.99 -15.86
N GLY A 128 13.44 7.81 -15.76
CA GLY A 128 13.72 8.66 -14.59
C GLY A 128 14.22 7.87 -13.37
N HIS A 129 14.50 6.58 -13.52
CA HIS A 129 15.22 5.78 -12.53
C HIS A 129 16.72 5.92 -12.76
N SER A 130 17.25 7.11 -12.47
CA SER A 130 18.71 7.30 -12.46
C SER A 130 19.33 6.40 -11.40
N THR A 131 20.43 5.73 -11.76
CA THR A 131 21.30 5.09 -10.77
C THR A 131 21.63 6.12 -9.68
N PRO A 132 21.47 5.76 -8.40
CA PRO A 132 21.70 6.71 -7.31
C PRO A 132 23.12 7.26 -7.44
N THR A 133 23.23 8.58 -7.51
CA THR A 133 24.52 9.24 -7.61
C THR A 133 25.38 8.90 -6.40
N PRO A 134 26.71 9.03 -6.47
CA PRO A 134 27.56 8.92 -5.28
C PRO A 134 27.07 9.79 -4.12
N GLU A 135 26.52 10.97 -4.43
CA GLU A 135 25.89 11.87 -3.46
C GLU A 135 24.60 11.28 -2.87
N ASP A 136 23.72 10.68 -3.68
CA ASP A 136 22.52 9.99 -3.19
C ASP A 136 22.88 8.81 -2.28
N ASN A 137 23.92 8.05 -2.63
CA ASN A 137 24.42 6.94 -1.82
C ASN A 137 24.98 7.45 -0.48
N LEU A 138 25.71 8.56 -0.48
CA LEU A 138 26.20 9.21 0.74
C LEU A 138 25.05 9.78 1.59
N MET A 139 24.04 10.38 0.98
CA MET A 139 22.84 10.86 1.67
C MET A 139 22.06 9.70 2.26
N HIS A 140 21.91 8.59 1.53
CA HIS A 140 21.26 7.39 2.02
C HIS A 140 22.06 6.76 3.17
N ALA A 141 23.38 6.65 3.07
CA ALA A 141 24.23 6.15 4.13
C ALA A 141 24.11 7.02 5.40
N THR A 142 24.11 8.34 5.22
CA THR A 142 23.89 9.31 6.32
C THR A 142 22.53 9.11 6.98
N ARG A 143 21.45 9.00 6.18
CA ARG A 143 20.08 8.75 6.68
C ARG A 143 19.99 7.43 7.45
N MET A 144 20.62 6.37 6.95
CA MET A 144 20.66 5.06 7.61
C MET A 144 21.46 5.09 8.91
N ARG A 145 22.58 5.82 8.93
CA ARG A 145 23.38 6.02 10.16
C ARG A 145 22.55 6.74 11.22
N VAL A 146 21.93 7.87 10.87
CA VAL A 146 21.06 8.63 11.78
C VAL A 146 19.91 7.79 12.30
N LEU A 147 19.25 7.02 11.42
CA LEU A 147 18.16 6.13 11.81
C LEU A 147 18.66 5.03 12.76
N SER A 148 19.80 4.42 12.48
CA SER A 148 20.43 3.39 13.33
C SER A 148 20.75 3.93 14.72
N ASP A 149 21.35 5.12 14.80
CA ASP A 149 21.66 5.79 16.07
C ASP A 149 20.39 6.13 16.86
N CYS A 150 19.33 6.56 16.17
CA CYS A 150 18.04 6.82 16.79
C CYS A 150 17.34 5.53 17.25
N MET A 151 17.42 4.45 16.49
CA MET A 151 16.93 3.12 16.87
C MET A 151 17.64 2.57 18.10
N ARG A 152 18.94 2.88 18.28
CA ARG A 152 19.71 2.50 19.48
C ARG A 152 19.18 3.13 20.76
N LYS A 153 18.55 4.31 20.68
CA LYS A 153 17.95 5.03 21.83
C LYS A 153 16.61 4.44 22.27
N LEU A 154 16.00 3.57 21.47
CA LEU A 154 14.76 2.89 21.82
C LEU A 154 15.03 1.75 22.81
N THR A 155 14.05 1.48 23.67
CA THR A 155 14.03 0.28 24.50
C THR A 155 14.01 -0.98 23.63
N VAL A 156 14.53 -2.09 24.15
CA VAL A 156 14.59 -3.39 23.44
C VAL A 156 13.20 -3.78 22.91
N LEU A 157 12.18 -3.63 23.75
CA LEU A 157 10.80 -3.97 23.40
C LEU A 157 10.22 -3.05 22.32
N ALA A 158 10.48 -1.74 22.38
CA ALA A 158 10.03 -0.80 21.36
C ALA A 158 10.71 -1.08 20.01
N ARG A 159 12.01 -1.39 20.03
CA ARG A 159 12.78 -1.76 18.84
C ARG A 159 12.24 -3.03 18.20
N GLN A 160 12.07 -4.10 18.97
CA GLN A 160 11.53 -5.37 18.50
C GLN A 160 10.11 -5.21 17.92
N THR A 161 9.24 -4.46 18.60
CA THR A 161 7.88 -4.16 18.12
C THR A 161 7.92 -3.42 16.78
N PHE A 162 8.80 -2.42 16.65
CA PHE A 162 8.93 -1.61 15.45
C PHE A 162 9.55 -2.38 14.27
N GLU A 163 10.55 -3.22 14.53
CA GLU A 163 11.15 -4.11 13.53
C GLU A 163 10.13 -5.10 12.94
N LEU A 164 9.29 -5.70 13.78
CA LEU A 164 8.22 -6.58 13.30
C LEU A 164 7.20 -5.80 12.45
N ALA A 165 6.86 -4.57 12.82
CA ALA A 165 6.00 -3.72 12.00
C ALA A 165 6.62 -3.37 10.65
N LEU A 166 7.93 -3.11 10.59
CA LEU A 166 8.66 -2.87 9.34
C LEU A 166 8.68 -4.11 8.42
N ARG A 167 8.67 -5.30 9.00
CA ARG A 167 8.54 -6.58 8.26
C ARG A 167 7.12 -6.88 7.80
N GLY A 168 6.15 -6.01 8.09
CA GLY A 168 4.76 -6.13 7.61
C GLY A 168 3.84 -6.97 8.48
N TYR A 169 4.24 -7.32 9.71
CA TYR A 169 3.37 -8.04 10.65
C TYR A 169 2.22 -7.13 11.13
N GLY A 170 1.04 -7.71 11.32
CA GLY A 170 -0.14 -7.04 11.86
C GLY A 170 -0.08 -6.89 13.39
N ASP A 171 -0.81 -5.91 13.93
CA ASP A 171 -0.81 -5.59 15.37
C ASP A 171 -1.07 -6.81 16.29
N VAL A 172 -1.94 -7.74 15.87
CA VAL A 172 -2.27 -8.98 16.60
C VAL A 172 -1.12 -10.00 16.54
N GLU A 173 -0.46 -10.13 15.39
CA GLU A 173 0.69 -11.03 15.23
C GLU A 173 1.88 -10.51 16.06
N ILE A 174 2.12 -9.20 16.03
CA ILE A 174 3.15 -8.56 16.84
C ILE A 174 2.84 -8.72 18.33
N GLN A 175 1.57 -8.61 18.73
CA GLN A 175 1.15 -8.88 20.11
C GLN A 175 1.56 -10.29 20.54
N ALA A 176 1.27 -11.30 19.72
CA ALA A 176 1.64 -12.69 19.98
C ALA A 176 3.17 -12.88 20.08
N HIS A 177 3.95 -12.20 19.24
CA HIS A 177 5.42 -12.28 19.25
C HIS A 177 6.08 -11.53 20.42
N THR A 178 5.48 -10.44 20.90
CA THR A 178 6.10 -9.53 21.89
C THR A 178 5.51 -9.68 23.29
N GLY A 179 4.47 -10.50 23.46
CA GLY A 179 3.76 -10.65 24.74
C GLY A 179 3.04 -9.37 25.18
N ALA A 180 2.68 -8.49 24.24
CA ALA A 180 1.98 -7.25 24.57
C ALA A 180 0.56 -7.53 25.09
N GLY A 181 0.07 -6.71 26.03
CA GLY A 181 -1.25 -6.90 26.64
C GLY A 181 -2.44 -6.74 25.68
N SER A 182 -2.26 -6.04 24.55
CA SER A 182 -3.26 -5.94 23.48
C SER A 182 -2.67 -5.42 22.17
N ALA A 183 -3.34 -5.71 21.05
CA ALA A 183 -3.01 -5.14 19.74
C ALA A 183 -3.10 -3.60 19.72
N VAL A 184 -3.98 -3.00 20.54
CA VAL A 184 -4.06 -1.54 20.71
C VAL A 184 -2.81 -1.00 21.37
N ALA A 185 -2.27 -1.68 22.38
CA ALA A 185 -1.02 -1.31 23.02
C ALA A 185 0.17 -1.40 22.05
N VAL A 186 0.19 -2.41 21.16
CA VAL A 186 1.17 -2.52 20.07
C VAL A 186 1.10 -1.31 19.14
N ARG A 187 -0.10 -0.96 18.64
CA ARG A 187 -0.28 0.17 17.74
C ARG A 187 0.14 1.50 18.36
N ARG A 188 -0.21 1.71 19.64
CA ARG A 188 0.22 2.88 20.42
C ARG A 188 1.74 2.93 20.51
N ARG A 189 2.39 1.82 20.88
CA ARG A 189 3.85 1.73 20.97
C ARG A 189 4.54 1.99 19.63
N ILE A 190 4.01 1.49 18.52
CA ILE A 190 4.53 1.78 17.17
C ILE A 190 4.42 3.28 16.89
N SER A 191 3.28 3.91 17.19
CA SER A 191 3.05 5.33 16.94
C SER A 191 3.96 6.22 17.79
N GLU A 192 4.12 5.90 19.07
CA GLU A 192 5.05 6.58 19.99
C GLU A 192 6.50 6.43 19.51
N THR A 193 6.88 5.22 19.09
CA THR A 193 8.21 4.93 18.54
C THR A 193 8.49 5.75 17.28
N LYS A 194 7.53 5.86 16.36
CA LYS A 194 7.65 6.74 15.18
C LYS A 194 7.91 8.18 15.60
N GLY A 195 7.14 8.72 16.55
CA GLY A 195 7.31 10.08 17.04
C GLY A 195 8.70 10.32 17.66
N VAL A 196 9.22 9.36 18.43
CA VAL A 196 10.57 9.42 19.01
C VAL A 196 11.65 9.40 17.92
N LEU A 197 11.53 8.50 16.94
CA LEU A 197 12.48 8.40 15.83
C LEU A 197 12.48 9.65 14.95
N THR A 198 11.30 10.20 14.63
CA THR A 198 11.19 11.44 13.84
C THR A 198 11.84 12.61 14.55
N ARG A 199 11.57 12.81 15.85
CA ARG A 199 12.21 13.88 16.64
C ARG A 199 13.72 13.70 16.72
N CYS A 200 14.18 12.48 16.93
CA CYS A 200 15.61 12.17 16.96
C CYS A 200 16.28 12.47 15.61
N ALA A 201 15.69 12.01 14.50
CA ALA A 201 16.22 12.27 13.17
C ALA A 201 16.25 13.77 12.83
N GLN A 202 15.18 14.51 13.17
CA GLN A 202 15.14 15.97 12.99
C GLN A 202 16.22 16.69 13.79
N SER A 203 16.46 16.29 15.05
CA SER A 203 17.54 16.87 15.86
C SER A 203 18.94 16.57 15.28
N SER A 204 19.15 15.34 14.79
CA SER A 204 20.45 14.91 14.24
C SER A 204 20.75 15.52 12.87
N LEU A 205 19.71 15.82 12.08
CA LEU A 205 19.85 16.46 10.76
C LEU A 205 19.83 17.99 10.83
N GLY A 206 19.12 18.58 11.80
CA GLY A 206 19.05 20.03 12.02
C GLY A 206 20.14 20.60 12.93
N GLY A 207 20.84 19.76 13.70
CA GLY A 207 21.96 20.16 14.55
C GLY A 207 23.33 20.14 13.86
N ALA A 208 23.36 19.91 12.54
CA ALA A 208 24.58 19.88 11.72
C ALA A 208 24.70 21.11 10.79
N ALA A 209 24.09 22.23 11.18
CA ALA A 209 24.23 23.55 10.54
C ALA A 209 25.01 24.48 11.47
#